data_AF-A0A936CEW2-F1
#
_entry.id   AF-A0A936CEW2-F1
#
_cell.length_a   1.000
_cell.length_b   1.000
_cell.length_c   1.000
_cell.angle_alpha   90.00
_cell.angle_beta   90.00
_cell.angle_gamma   90.00
#
_symmetry.space_group_name_H-M   'P 1'
#
loop_
_entity.id
_entity.type
_entity.pdbx_description
1 polymer ?
#
loop_
_entity_poly.entity_id
_entity_poly.type
_entity_poly.pdbx_seq_one_letter_code
_entity_poly.pdbx_strand_id
1 'polypeptide(L)'
;MASVSHELRTPLAQIRMFTETLQLGRERNAEERQAWLNIIGREARRLGDLVENILLFSHIDADRAKLELERTDLGELIEEVVEGYVPLAEQRGMRIWPMRRRASSRWSTPGPCVR
;
A
#
# COMPACT_ATOMS: atom_id res chain seq x y z
N MET A 1 -15.92 11.66 5.65
CA MET A 1 -15.74 10.52 4.73
C MET A 1 -15.94 10.89 3.25
N ALA A 2 -15.41 12.04 2.80
CA ALA A 2 -15.55 12.46 1.40
C ALA A 2 -14.43 11.91 0.51
N SER A 3 -13.16 11.86 0.96
CA SER A 3 -12.05 11.50 0.06
C SER A 3 -12.14 10.06 -0.46
N VAL A 4 -12.50 9.10 0.39
CA VAL A 4 -12.64 7.69 -0.02
C VAL A 4 -13.64 7.50 -1.17
N SER A 5 -14.83 8.10 -1.07
CA SER A 5 -15.82 8.06 -2.16
C SER A 5 -15.32 8.73 -3.44
N HIS A 6 -14.53 9.79 -3.33
CA HIS A 6 -13.91 10.43 -4.49
C HIS A 6 -12.78 9.59 -5.09
N GLU A 7 -11.99 8.92 -4.27
CA GLU A 7 -10.89 8.05 -4.68
C GLU A 7 -11.37 6.76 -5.35
N LEU A 8 -12.55 6.26 -5.00
CA LEU A 8 -13.20 5.12 -5.68
C LEU A 8 -13.84 5.50 -7.02
N ARG A 9 -14.34 6.73 -7.17
CA ARG A 9 -15.01 7.17 -8.41
C ARG A 9 -14.11 7.18 -9.62
N THR A 10 -12.85 7.61 -9.45
CA THR A 10 -11.88 7.70 -10.56
C THR A 10 -11.55 6.34 -11.19
N PRO A 11 -11.11 5.30 -10.44
CA PRO A 11 -10.82 3.99 -11.01
C PRO A 11 -12.08 3.37 -11.65
N LEU A 12 -13.25 3.51 -11.00
CA LEU A 12 -14.52 3.03 -11.54
C LEU A 12 -14.90 3.71 -12.86
N ALA A 13 -14.73 5.04 -12.95
CA ALA A 13 -15.01 5.80 -14.16
C ALA A 13 -14.09 5.39 -15.32
N GLN A 14 -12.80 5.16 -15.05
CA GLN A 14 -11.86 4.68 -16.06
C GLN A 14 -12.19 3.27 -16.54
N ILE A 15 -12.47 2.34 -15.63
CA ILE A 15 -12.91 0.98 -15.99
C ILE A 15 -14.11 1.07 -16.91
N ARG A 16 -15.14 1.83 -16.52
CA ARG A 16 -16.37 1.97 -17.31
C ARG A 16 -16.08 2.55 -18.68
N MET A 17 -15.35 3.67 -18.76
CA MET A 17 -14.99 4.34 -20.01
C MET A 17 -14.27 3.39 -20.98
N PHE A 18 -13.24 2.67 -20.53
CA PHE A 18 -12.49 1.77 -21.41
C PHE A 18 -13.30 0.53 -21.79
N THR A 19 -14.12 -0.02 -20.89
CA THR A 19 -15.03 -1.13 -21.24
C THR A 19 -16.07 -0.70 -22.28
N GLU A 20 -16.69 0.47 -22.14
CA GLU A 20 -17.64 1.02 -23.11
C GLU A 20 -16.96 1.26 -24.47
N THR A 21 -15.74 1.79 -24.45
CA THR A 21 -14.96 2.05 -25.67
C THR A 21 -14.63 0.75 -26.42
N LEU A 22 -14.24 -0.30 -25.69
CA LEU A 22 -13.99 -1.64 -26.24
C LEU A 22 -15.26 -2.31 -26.78
N GLN A 23 -16.39 -2.18 -26.07
CA GLN A 23 -17.67 -2.73 -26.51
C GLN A 23 -18.17 -2.07 -27.81
N LEU A 24 -17.88 -0.78 -28.00
CA LEU A 24 -18.20 -0.04 -29.21
C LEU A 24 -17.22 -0.30 -30.37
N GLY A 25 -16.19 -1.13 -30.16
CA GLY A 25 -15.17 -1.41 -31.18
C GLY A 25 -14.40 -0.16 -31.61
N ARG A 26 -14.21 0.80 -30.70
CA ARG A 26 -13.61 2.12 -31.00
C ARG A 26 -12.08 2.12 -30.94
N GLU A 27 -11.45 0.98 -30.69
CA GLU A 27 -10.00 0.81 -30.79
C GLU A 27 -9.52 0.95 -32.24
N ARG A 28 -8.34 1.56 -32.42
CA ARG A 28 -7.69 1.73 -33.72
C ARG A 28 -6.99 0.45 -34.18
N ASN A 29 -6.46 -0.33 -33.25
CA ASN A 29 -5.71 -1.56 -33.52
C ASN A 29 -5.66 -2.50 -32.29
N ALA A 30 -5.06 -3.68 -32.47
CA ALA A 30 -4.92 -4.67 -31.40
C ALA A 30 -4.03 -4.19 -30.24
N GLU A 31 -3.03 -3.35 -30.51
CA GLU A 31 -2.15 -2.80 -29.47
C GLU A 31 -2.91 -1.84 -28.54
N GLU A 32 -3.75 -0.98 -29.10
CA GLU A 32 -4.61 -0.07 -28.33
C GLU A 32 -5.65 -0.83 -27.52
N ARG A 33 -6.26 -1.88 -28.11
CA ARG A 33 -7.13 -2.80 -27.37
C ARG A 33 -6.40 -3.38 -26.14
N GLN A 34 -5.19 -3.87 -26.33
CA GLN A 34 -4.40 -4.44 -25.23
C GLN A 34 -4.03 -3.38 -24.18
N ALA A 35 -3.69 -2.15 -24.61
CA ALA A 35 -3.41 -1.05 -23.71
C ALA A 35 -4.61 -0.70 -22.83
N TRP A 36 -5.83 -0.67 -23.38
CA TRP A 36 -7.06 -0.43 -22.63
C TRP A 36 -7.40 -1.56 -21.66
N LEU A 37 -7.26 -2.82 -22.08
CA LEU A 37 -7.39 -3.98 -21.18
C LEU A 37 -6.40 -3.90 -20.01
N ASN A 38 -5.16 -3.48 -20.28
CA ASN A 38 -4.16 -3.27 -19.23
C ASN A 38 -4.55 -2.14 -18.28
N ILE A 39 -5.16 -1.05 -18.75
CA ILE A 39 -5.68 0.03 -17.89
C ILE A 39 -6.79 -0.51 -17.00
N ILE A 40 -7.79 -1.21 -17.57
CA ILE A 40 -8.89 -1.82 -16.81
C ILE A 40 -8.34 -2.71 -15.69
N GLY A 41 -7.40 -3.61 -16.01
CA GLY A 41 -6.81 -4.51 -15.02
C GLY A 41 -5.98 -3.80 -13.95
N ARG A 42 -5.38 -2.64 -14.24
CA ARG A 42 -4.69 -1.82 -13.22
C ARG A 42 -5.69 -1.12 -12.30
N GLU A 43 -6.72 -0.48 -12.85
CA GLU A 43 -7.71 0.23 -12.04
C GLU A 43 -8.58 -0.72 -11.20
N ALA A 44 -8.85 -1.93 -11.70
CA ALA A 44 -9.55 -2.97 -10.92
C ALA A 44 -8.74 -3.41 -9.68
N ARG A 45 -7.42 -3.62 -9.84
CA ARG A 45 -6.52 -3.93 -8.72
C ARG A 45 -6.47 -2.78 -7.71
N ARG A 46 -6.29 -1.55 -8.20
CA ARG A 46 -6.29 -0.35 -7.35
C ARG A 46 -7.59 -0.20 -6.56
N LEU A 47 -8.73 -0.49 -7.18
CA LEU A 47 -10.03 -0.43 -6.50
C LEU A 47 -10.12 -1.50 -5.40
N GLY A 48 -9.61 -2.71 -5.66
CA GLY A 48 -9.45 -3.76 -4.64
C GLY A 48 -8.61 -3.29 -3.45
N ASP A 49 -7.42 -2.72 -3.71
CA ASP A 49 -6.54 -2.21 -2.65
C ASP A 49 -7.22 -1.12 -1.80
N LEU A 50 -7.99 -0.22 -2.44
CA LEU A 50 -8.76 0.81 -1.73
C LEU A 50 -9.84 0.19 -0.83
N VAL A 51 -10.52 -0.86 -1.29
CA VAL A 51 -11.53 -1.57 -0.49
C VAL A 51 -10.88 -2.23 0.72
N GLU A 52 -9.76 -2.94 0.54
CA GLU A 52 -9.02 -3.58 1.63
C GLU A 52 -8.57 -2.56 2.68
N ASN A 53 -8.06 -1.40 2.25
CA ASN A 53 -7.67 -0.32 3.17
C ASN A 53 -8.84 0.21 4.00
N ILE A 54 -10.04 0.33 3.41
CA ILE A 54 -11.26 0.74 4.13
C ILE A 54 -11.66 -0.32 5.15
N LEU A 55 -11.60 -1.61 4.77
CA LEU A 55 -11.92 -2.71 5.66
C LEU A 55 -10.94 -2.78 6.84
N LEU A 56 -9.64 -2.61 6.58
CA LEU A 56 -8.61 -2.56 7.61
C LEU A 56 -8.87 -1.42 8.60
N PHE A 57 -9.15 -0.21 8.10
CA PHE A 57 -9.47 0.93 8.95
C PHE A 57 -10.73 0.69 9.78
N SER A 58 -11.76 0.09 9.19
CA SER A 58 -13.01 -0.24 9.89
C SER A 58 -12.78 -1.26 11.02
N HIS A 59 -11.88 -2.22 10.83
CA HIS A 59 -11.50 -3.17 11.89
C HIS A 59 -10.72 -2.50 13.02
N ILE A 60 -9.80 -1.60 12.70
CA ILE A 60 -9.02 -0.83 13.69
C ILE A 60 -9.89 0.16 14.48
N ASP A 61 -10.98 0.67 13.89
CA ASP A 61 -11.94 1.54 14.58
C ASP A 61 -12.94 0.76 15.43
N ALA A 62 -13.39 -0.41 14.96
CA ALA A 62 -14.40 -1.23 15.65
C ALA A 62 -13.83 -1.98 16.85
N ASP A 63 -12.62 -2.51 16.70
CA ASP A 63 -11.85 -3.06 17.79
C ASP A 63 -10.90 -1.95 18.22
N ARG A 64 -10.97 -1.45 19.45
CA ARG A 64 -9.80 -0.81 20.05
C ARG A 64 -8.74 -1.89 20.09
N ALA A 65 -8.03 -2.10 18.98
CA ALA A 65 -7.11 -3.21 18.79
C ALA A 65 -6.27 -3.22 20.05
N LYS A 66 -6.45 -4.27 20.87
CA LYS A 66 -5.77 -4.36 22.17
C LYS A 66 -4.30 -4.44 21.84
N LEU A 67 -3.66 -3.29 21.86
CA LEU A 67 -2.30 -3.11 21.40
C LEU A 67 -1.44 -3.77 22.47
N GLU A 68 -0.96 -4.98 22.17
CA GLU A 68 -0.06 -5.70 23.05
C GLU A 68 1.33 -5.09 22.91
N LEU A 69 1.65 -4.20 23.84
CA LEU A 69 2.94 -3.55 23.87
C LEU A 69 3.99 -4.52 24.39
N GLU A 70 5.00 -4.78 23.57
CA GLU A 70 6.18 -5.56 23.94
C GLU A 70 7.47 -4.77 23.71
N ARG A 71 8.56 -5.26 24.30
CA ARG A 71 9.89 -4.71 24.02
C ARG A 71 10.39 -5.29 22.70
N THR A 72 10.61 -4.44 21.72
CA THR A 72 11.08 -4.82 20.38
C THR A 72 12.39 -4.11 20.04
N ASP A 73 13.39 -4.83 19.50
CA ASP A 73 14.58 -4.21 18.92
C ASP A 73 14.20 -3.60 17.56
N LEU A 74 14.07 -2.27 17.52
CA LEU A 74 13.75 -1.54 16.30
C LEU A 74 14.82 -1.71 15.20
N GLY A 75 16.07 -1.98 15.57
CA GLY A 75 17.14 -2.25 14.60
C GLY A 75 16.90 -3.54 13.82
N GLU A 76 16.57 -4.62 14.54
CA GLU A 76 16.25 -5.92 13.93
C GLU A 76 14.97 -5.85 13.08
N LEU A 77 13.91 -5.21 13.60
CA LEU A 77 12.66 -5.02 12.86
C LEU A 77 12.86 -4.22 11.57
N ILE A 78 13.66 -3.16 11.60
CA ILE A 78 13.96 -2.35 10.41
C ILE A 78 14.80 -3.16 9.41
N GLU A 79 15.76 -3.95 9.89
CA GLU A 79 16.59 -4.83 9.04
C GLU A 79 15.71 -5.84 8.29
N GLU A 80 14.78 -6.52 8.97
CA GLU A 80 13.82 -7.46 8.36
C GLU A 80 12.97 -6.79 7.26
N VAL A 81 12.41 -5.62 7.55
CA VAL A 81 11.61 -4.87 6.58
C VAL A 81 12.45 -4.43 5.38
N VAL A 82 13.68 -3.96 5.60
CA VAL A 82 14.58 -3.53 4.53
C VAL A 82 14.90 -4.70 3.61
N GLU A 83 15.24 -5.87 4.16
CA GLU A 83 15.53 -7.09 3.39
C GLU A 83 14.39 -7.46 2.44
N GLY A 84 13.14 -7.37 2.90
CA GLY A 84 11.96 -7.63 2.06
C GLY A 84 11.81 -6.68 0.87
N TYR A 85 12.36 -5.48 0.96
CA TYR A 85 12.26 -4.44 -0.08
C TYR A 85 13.50 -4.31 -0.96
N VAL A 86 14.63 -4.95 -0.62
CA VAL A 86 15.85 -4.93 -1.44
C VAL A 86 15.59 -5.35 -2.89
N PRO A 87 14.90 -6.47 -3.19
CA PRO A 87 14.68 -6.89 -4.59
C PRO A 87 13.89 -5.86 -5.41
N LEU A 88 12.90 -5.22 -4.77
CA LEU A 88 12.06 -4.21 -5.40
C LEU A 88 12.84 -2.90 -5.66
N ALA A 89 13.73 -2.54 -4.75
CA ALA A 89 14.60 -1.38 -4.89
C ALA A 89 15.60 -1.59 -6.04
N GLU A 90 16.23 -2.76 -6.12
CA GLU A 90 17.15 -3.12 -7.20
C GLU A 90 16.47 -3.11 -8.57
N GLN A 91 15.27 -3.68 -8.68
CA GLN A 91 14.47 -3.65 -9.90
C GLN A 91 14.20 -2.21 -10.40
N ARG A 92 14.13 -1.25 -9.47
CA ARG A 92 13.90 0.17 -9.77
C ARG A 92 15.19 1.00 -9.85
N GLY A 93 16.37 0.38 -9.76
CA GLY A 93 17.65 1.10 -9.75
C GLY A 93 17.85 1.98 -8.52
N MET A 94 17.15 1.68 -7.42
CA MET A 94 17.24 2.39 -6.15
C MET A 94 18.09 1.60 -5.17
N ARG A 95 18.75 2.32 -4.23
CA ARG A 95 19.49 1.71 -3.13
C ARG A 95 18.87 2.13 -1.80
N ILE A 96 18.54 1.14 -0.97
CA ILE A 96 18.13 1.37 0.41
C ILE A 96 19.39 1.39 1.28
N TRP A 97 19.63 2.49 1.98
CA TRP A 97 20.72 2.54 2.96
C TRP A 97 20.22 2.01 4.30
N PRO A 98 20.87 0.98 4.88
CA PRO A 98 20.57 0.60 6.24
C PRO A 98 20.91 1.78 7.15
N MET A 99 19.99 2.10 8.07
CA MET A 99 20.19 3.16 9.05
C MET A 99 21.46 2.82 9.85
N ARG A 100 22.50 3.66 9.74
CA ARG A 100 23.72 3.46 10.53
C ARG A 100 23.31 3.48 12.00
N ARG A 101 23.49 2.36 12.71
CA ARG A 101 23.36 2.31 14.17
C ARG A 101 24.29 3.38 14.74
N ARG A 102 23.76 4.55 15.13
CA ARG A 102 24.42 5.32 16.17
C ARG A 102 24.26 4.46 17.41
N ALA A 103 25.37 4.03 18.00
CA ALA A 103 25.36 3.48 19.34
C ALA A 103 24.84 4.57 20.30
N SER A 104 23.52 4.74 20.39
CA SER A 104 22.91 5.53 21.44
C SER A 104 22.73 4.61 22.62
N SER A 105 23.75 4.57 23.48
CA SER A 105 23.65 4.09 24.87
C SER A 105 22.74 5.01 25.72
N ARG A 106 21.57 5.40 25.20
CA ARG A 106 20.58 6.30 25.81
C ARG A 106 19.17 5.91 25.36
N TRP A 107 18.78 4.67 25.60
CA TRP A 107 17.41 4.40 25.99
C TRP A 107 17.47 3.92 27.44
N SER A 108 17.67 4.87 28.35
CA SER A 108 17.49 4.62 29.77
C SER A 108 16.03 4.20 29.97
N THR A 109 15.86 3.01 30.54
CA THR A 109 14.60 2.36 30.94
C THR A 109 13.49 3.36 31.27
N PRO A 110 12.33 3.32 30.60
CA PRO A 110 11.11 3.82 31.21
C PRO A 110 10.87 2.96 32.46
N GLY A 111 10.72 3.61 33.61
CA GLY A 111 10.24 2.94 34.83
C GLY A 111 8.92 2.22 34.57
N PRO A 112 8.54 1.27 35.44
CA PRO A 112 7.34 0.46 35.21
C PRO A 112 6.12 1.38 35.04
N CYS A 113 5.43 1.25 33.89
CA CYS A 113 4.12 1.86 33.69
C CYS A 113 3.15 1.22 34.69
N VAL A 114 2.90 1.93 35.80
CA VAL A 114 1.83 1.59 36.73
C VAL A 114 0.51 2.14 36.18
N ARG A 115 -0.52 1.30 36.27
CA ARG A 115 -1.89 1.43 35.71
C ARG A 115 -2.55 2.80 35.83
#